data_AF-A0AAP2UDK5-F1
#
_entry.id   AF-A0AAP2UDK5-F1
#
_cell.length_a   1.000
_cell.length_b   1.000
_cell.length_c   1.000
_cell.angle_alpha   90.00
_cell.angle_beta   90.00
_cell.angle_gamma   90.00
#
_symmetry.space_group_name_H-M   'P 1'
#
loop_
_entity.id
_entity.type
_entity.pdbx_description
1 polymer ?
#
loop_
_entity_poly.entity_id
_entity_poly.type
_entity_poly.pdbx_seq_one_letter_code
_entity_poly.pdbx_strand_id
1 'polypeptide(L)'
;MGVLETVFRTRKFDLDDDVLMEFDDYFDKKSRNYNSFSLDEEDFISLQNFVEEIKSIDSNSVVYVSTYGYEITNSKGEKSTYADTLWIDTNLTISKIEEIMKKCAVAESSYVSVVGDNAESGKKNVWLIKQENAQVTKLTDQEKISQMIMLYWD
;
A
#
# COMPACT_ATOMS: atom_id res chain seq x y z
N MET A 1 2.13 21.73 9.51
CA MET A 1 3.01 20.76 8.81
C MET A 1 2.31 19.42 8.90
N GLY A 2 2.04 18.80 7.75
CA GLY A 2 1.38 17.49 7.71
C GLY A 2 2.28 16.40 8.33
N VAL A 3 1.66 15.31 8.78
CA VAL A 3 2.38 14.13 9.29
C VAL A 3 3.32 13.58 8.22
N LEU A 4 2.82 13.36 7.00
CA LEU A 4 3.60 12.89 5.86
C LEU A 4 4.72 13.85 5.49
N GLU A 5 4.46 15.16 5.52
CA GLU A 5 5.50 16.18 5.30
C GLU A 5 6.64 16.06 6.34
N THR A 6 6.30 15.78 7.60
CA THR A 6 7.30 15.57 8.66
C THR A 6 8.14 14.32 8.40
N VAL A 7 7.48 13.22 8.03
CA VAL A 7 8.16 11.96 7.67
C VAL A 7 9.12 12.17 6.49
N PHE A 8 8.64 12.77 5.40
CA PHE A 8 9.43 12.98 4.19
C PHE A 8 10.58 13.99 4.34
N ARG A 9 10.54 14.85 5.36
CA ARG A 9 11.65 15.74 5.73
C ARG A 9 12.68 15.07 6.63
N THR A 10 12.27 14.10 7.44
CA THR A 10 13.13 13.50 8.48
C THR A 10 13.74 12.16 8.05
N ARG A 11 13.12 11.48 7.08
CA ARG A 11 13.60 10.22 6.51
C ARG A 11 13.87 10.38 5.02
N LYS A 12 15.07 9.95 4.61
CA LYS A 12 15.38 9.68 3.21
C LYS A 12 15.13 8.20 2.94
N PHE A 13 14.42 7.92 1.85
CA PHE A 13 14.18 6.58 1.33
C PHE A 13 15.07 6.39 0.10
N ASP A 14 15.60 5.17 -0.06
CA ASP A 14 16.36 4.83 -1.25
C ASP A 14 15.39 4.53 -2.41
N LEU A 15 15.89 4.60 -3.65
CA LEU A 15 15.04 4.45 -4.85
C LEU A 15 14.30 3.11 -4.85
N ASP A 16 14.95 2.07 -4.34
CA ASP A 16 14.42 0.71 -4.37
C ASP A 16 13.79 0.26 -3.04
N ASP A 17 13.51 1.22 -2.15
CA ASP A 17 12.79 0.93 -0.92
C ASP A 17 11.29 0.84 -1.20
N ASP A 18 10.65 -0.19 -0.66
CA ASP A 18 9.19 -0.26 -0.56
C ASP A 18 8.75 0.57 0.65
N VAL A 19 7.81 1.47 0.46
CA VAL A 19 7.26 2.32 1.52
C VAL A 19 5.77 2.04 1.65
N LEU A 20 5.40 1.42 2.77
CA LEU A 20 4.06 1.00 3.09
C LEU A 20 3.36 2.04 3.97
N MET A 21 2.07 2.24 3.70
CA MET A 21 1.13 2.94 4.57
C MET A 21 -0.12 2.06 4.71
N GLU A 22 -0.71 2.00 5.90
CA GLU A 22 -2.00 1.31 6.05
C GLU A 22 -3.06 1.96 5.14
N PHE A 23 -3.95 1.16 4.56
CA PHE A 23 -4.93 1.62 3.57
C PHE A 23 -5.75 2.82 4.07
N ASP A 24 -6.26 2.73 5.30
CA ASP A 24 -7.08 3.78 5.90
C ASP A 24 -6.28 5.09 6.11
N ASP A 25 -4.99 4.98 6.47
CA ASP A 25 -4.07 6.11 6.61
C ASP A 25 -3.78 6.74 5.24
N TYR A 26 -3.51 5.94 4.21
CA TYR A 26 -3.15 6.43 2.88
C TYR A 26 -4.28 7.26 2.25
N PHE A 27 -5.52 6.81 2.41
CA PHE A 27 -6.71 7.43 1.84
C PHE A 27 -7.42 8.40 2.81
N ASP A 28 -6.86 8.68 3.99
CA ASP A 28 -7.43 9.68 4.90
C ASP A 28 -7.56 11.06 4.21
N LYS A 29 -8.65 11.76 4.50
CA LYS A 29 -8.95 13.06 3.87
C LYS A 29 -7.85 14.11 4.08
N LYS A 30 -7.09 14.03 5.18
CA LYS A 30 -5.99 14.97 5.45
C LYS A 30 -4.74 14.64 4.63
N SER A 31 -4.62 13.38 4.20
CA SER A 31 -3.47 12.84 3.47
C SER A 31 -3.69 12.78 1.96
N ARG A 32 -4.94 12.87 1.50
CA ARG A 32 -5.33 12.91 0.07
C ARG A 32 -4.66 14.00 -0.77
N ASN A 33 -4.22 15.10 -0.17
CA ASN A 33 -3.46 16.14 -0.89
C ASN A 33 -2.02 15.72 -1.20
N TYR A 34 -1.51 14.70 -0.53
CA TYR A 34 -0.15 14.19 -0.65
C TYR A 34 -0.10 12.84 -1.34
N ASN A 35 -1.22 12.14 -1.47
CA ASN A 35 -1.26 10.75 -1.92
C ASN A 35 -2.16 10.64 -3.14
N SER A 36 -1.65 10.00 -4.20
CA SER A 36 -2.42 9.62 -5.38
C SER A 36 -2.32 8.12 -5.59
N PHE A 37 -3.38 7.51 -6.10
CA PHE A 37 -3.40 6.09 -6.45
C PHE A 37 -3.70 5.95 -7.94
N SER A 38 -3.28 4.85 -8.57
CA SER A 38 -3.48 4.60 -10.01
C SER A 38 -4.95 4.51 -10.41
N LEU A 39 -5.82 4.07 -9.49
CA LEU A 39 -7.28 4.02 -9.71
C LEU A 39 -7.96 5.36 -9.43
N ASP A 40 -9.05 5.61 -10.16
CA ASP A 40 -9.84 6.83 -10.07
C ASP A 40 -10.71 6.87 -8.80
N GLU A 41 -11.29 8.04 -8.51
CA GLU A 41 -12.14 8.22 -7.32
C GLU A 41 -13.39 7.32 -7.33
N GLU A 42 -13.89 6.92 -8.50
CA GLU A 42 -15.05 6.04 -8.64
C GLU A 42 -14.72 4.61 -8.18
N ASP A 43 -13.49 4.15 -8.41
CA ASP A 43 -13.01 2.82 -8.00
C ASP A 43 -12.68 2.75 -6.50
N PHE A 44 -12.51 3.91 -5.85
CA PHE A 44 -12.18 3.97 -4.42
C PHE A 44 -13.24 3.30 -3.55
N ILE A 45 -14.53 3.45 -3.89
CA ILE A 45 -15.61 2.81 -3.13
C ILE A 45 -15.51 1.28 -3.23
N SER A 46 -15.22 0.76 -4.43
CA SER A 46 -15.02 -0.67 -4.65
C SER A 46 -13.80 -1.20 -3.88
N LEU A 47 -12.69 -0.46 -3.88
CA LEU A 47 -11.50 -0.78 -3.10
C LEU A 47 -11.78 -0.79 -1.59
N GLN A 48 -12.52 0.20 -1.09
CA GLN A 48 -12.88 0.25 0.33
C GLN A 48 -13.74 -0.95 0.73
N ASN A 49 -14.77 -1.28 -0.07
CA ASN A 49 -15.61 -2.47 0.15
C ASN A 49 -14.78 -3.76 0.11
N PHE A 50 -13.79 -3.84 -0.77
CA PHE A 50 -12.88 -4.96 -0.88
C PHE A 50 -12.02 -5.13 0.38
N VAL A 51 -11.44 -4.06 0.91
CA VAL A 51 -10.67 -4.07 2.16
C VAL A 51 -11.56 -4.43 3.36
N GLU A 52 -12.77 -3.88 3.43
CA GLU A 52 -13.74 -4.20 4.48
C GLU A 52 -14.16 -5.68 4.45
N GLU A 53 -14.40 -6.24 3.26
CA GLU A 53 -14.75 -7.65 3.10
C GLU A 53 -13.58 -8.57 3.51
N ILE A 54 -12.34 -8.24 3.15
CA ILE A 54 -11.16 -8.98 3.64
C ILE A 54 -11.11 -8.97 5.17
N LYS A 55 -11.20 -7.79 5.79
CA LYS A 55 -11.21 -7.63 7.25
C LYS A 55 -12.36 -8.37 7.93
N SER A 56 -13.50 -8.50 7.25
CA SER A 56 -14.67 -9.25 7.77
C SER A 56 -14.44 -10.77 7.83
N ILE A 57 -13.62 -11.31 6.93
CA ILE A 57 -13.31 -12.74 6.84
C ILE A 57 -12.07 -13.08 7.67
N ASP A 58 -11.05 -12.22 7.62
CA ASP A 58 -9.83 -12.30 8.42
C ASP A 58 -9.65 -11.00 9.21
N SER A 59 -10.12 -10.99 10.45
CA SER A 59 -10.09 -9.81 11.32
C SER A 59 -8.68 -9.37 11.72
N ASN A 60 -7.67 -10.22 11.51
CA ASN A 60 -6.27 -9.88 11.77
C ASN A 60 -5.54 -9.39 10.52
N SER A 61 -6.24 -9.31 9.38
CA SER A 61 -5.64 -8.84 8.13
C SER A 61 -5.28 -7.36 8.19
N VAL A 62 -4.21 -7.02 7.49
CA VAL A 62 -3.80 -5.62 7.28
C VAL A 62 -3.57 -5.40 5.80
N VAL A 63 -4.14 -4.32 5.27
CA VAL A 63 -3.95 -3.90 3.89
C VAL A 63 -3.09 -2.65 3.88
N TYR A 64 -1.99 -2.72 3.15
CA TYR A 64 -1.05 -1.64 2.93
C TYR A 64 -1.16 -1.14 1.50
N VAL A 65 -1.05 0.17 1.32
CA VAL A 65 -0.68 0.78 0.05
C VAL A 65 0.83 0.82 -0.02
N SER A 66 1.41 0.28 -1.10
CA SER A 66 2.85 0.30 -1.35
C SER A 66 3.19 1.38 -2.37
N THR A 67 4.16 2.22 -2.00
CA THR A 67 4.73 3.27 -2.85
C THR A 67 6.25 3.14 -2.89
N TYR A 68 6.87 3.54 -3.99
CA TYR A 68 8.32 3.48 -4.15
C TYR A 68 9.01 4.66 -3.47
N GLY A 69 10.19 4.43 -2.87
CA GLY A 69 10.95 5.46 -2.18
C GLY A 69 11.32 6.69 -3.05
N TYR A 70 11.38 6.52 -4.39
CA TYR A 70 11.64 7.62 -5.32
C TYR A 70 10.41 8.49 -5.62
N GLU A 71 9.20 7.97 -5.40
CA GLU A 71 7.93 8.67 -5.73
C GLU A 71 7.51 9.68 -4.67
N ILE A 72 8.34 9.88 -3.66
CA ILE A 72 8.09 10.77 -2.52
C ILE A 72 8.17 12.27 -2.92
N THR A 73 8.34 12.61 -4.20
CA THR A 73 8.39 13.99 -4.70
C THR A 73 7.71 14.12 -6.07
N ASN A 74 6.73 15.01 -6.22
CA ASN A 74 6.05 15.28 -7.51
C ASN A 74 6.95 16.04 -8.51
N SER A 75 6.43 16.22 -9.73
CA SER A 75 7.08 16.94 -10.83
C SER A 75 7.42 18.42 -10.53
N LYS A 76 6.87 19.00 -9.47
CA LYS A 76 7.14 20.37 -9.00
C LYS A 76 8.14 20.44 -7.85
N GLY A 77 8.66 19.30 -7.39
CA GLY A 77 9.55 19.22 -6.23
C GLY A 77 8.83 19.22 -4.87
N GLU A 78 7.49 19.14 -4.87
CA GLU A 78 6.70 19.05 -3.64
C GLU A 78 6.61 17.58 -3.21
N LYS A 79 6.64 17.32 -1.90
CA LYS A 79 6.55 15.94 -1.41
C LYS A 79 5.14 15.39 -1.62
N SER A 80 5.00 14.30 -2.36
CA SER A 80 3.75 13.55 -2.57
C SER A 80 4.09 12.07 -2.73
N THR A 81 3.13 11.18 -2.78
CA THR A 81 3.32 9.77 -3.15
C THR A 81 2.39 9.41 -4.29
N TYR A 82 2.89 8.59 -5.20
CA TYR A 82 2.09 7.81 -6.11
C TYR A 82 2.17 6.35 -5.67
N ALA A 83 1.11 5.60 -5.92
CA ALA A 83 1.04 4.20 -5.61
C ALA A 83 0.09 3.53 -6.58
N ASP A 84 0.41 2.30 -6.89
CA ASP A 84 -0.30 1.48 -7.85
C ASP A 84 -0.39 0.03 -7.37
N THR A 85 -0.03 -0.19 -6.10
CA THR A 85 0.17 -1.50 -5.52
C THR A 85 -0.45 -1.58 -4.13
N LEU A 86 -1.17 -2.68 -3.84
CA LEU A 86 -1.59 -3.06 -2.49
C LEU A 86 -0.83 -4.29 -2.03
N TRP A 87 -0.40 -4.30 -0.77
CA TRP A 87 0.11 -5.49 -0.08
C TRP A 87 -0.86 -5.89 1.02
N ILE A 88 -1.23 -7.16 1.06
CA ILE A 88 -2.26 -7.70 1.95
C ILE A 88 -1.62 -8.77 2.82
N ASP A 89 -1.48 -8.44 4.10
CA ASP A 89 -1.10 -9.38 5.16
C ASP A 89 -2.37 -10.10 5.63
N THR A 90 -2.54 -11.36 5.24
CA THR A 90 -3.75 -12.14 5.52
C THR A 90 -3.49 -13.64 5.44
N ASN A 91 -4.36 -14.43 6.08
CA ASN A 91 -4.40 -15.89 5.93
C ASN A 91 -5.20 -16.36 4.70
N LEU A 92 -5.81 -15.44 3.94
CA LEU A 92 -6.56 -15.78 2.73
C LEU A 92 -5.63 -16.18 1.58
N THR A 93 -6.12 -17.03 0.69
CA THR A 93 -5.40 -17.42 -0.53
C THR A 93 -5.62 -16.39 -1.64
N ILE A 94 -4.71 -16.33 -2.61
CA ILE A 94 -4.86 -15.49 -3.82
C ILE A 94 -6.23 -15.72 -4.50
N SER A 95 -6.63 -16.98 -4.70
CA SER A 95 -7.92 -17.29 -5.31
C SER A 95 -9.10 -16.71 -4.53
N LYS A 96 -9.02 -16.65 -3.19
CA LYS A 96 -10.05 -16.02 -2.38
C LYS A 96 -10.03 -14.50 -2.51
N ILE A 97 -8.85 -13.89 -2.58
CA ILE A 97 -8.69 -12.46 -2.85
C ILE A 97 -9.32 -12.08 -4.20
N GLU A 98 -9.03 -12.84 -5.26
CA GLU A 98 -9.62 -12.60 -6.59
C GLU A 98 -11.15 -12.75 -6.61
N GLU A 99 -11.69 -13.70 -5.84
CA GLU A 99 -13.15 -13.85 -5.66
C GLU A 99 -13.76 -12.60 -5.02
N ILE A 100 -13.12 -12.06 -3.98
CA ILE A 100 -13.58 -10.86 -3.29
C ILE A 100 -13.48 -9.62 -4.19
N MET A 101 -12.38 -9.46 -4.95
CA MET A 101 -12.23 -8.37 -5.92
C MET A 101 -13.39 -8.36 -6.92
N LYS A 102 -13.75 -9.53 -7.47
CA LYS A 102 -14.89 -9.67 -8.39
C LYS A 102 -16.22 -9.34 -7.71
N LYS A 103 -16.43 -9.82 -6.49
CA LYS A 103 -17.64 -9.55 -5.70
C LYS A 103 -17.81 -8.04 -5.43
N CYS A 104 -16.72 -7.35 -5.11
CA CYS A 104 -16.72 -5.93 -4.77
C CYS A 104 -16.60 -5.00 -5.98
N ALA A 105 -16.56 -5.56 -7.21
CA ALA A 105 -16.39 -4.81 -8.45
C ALA A 105 -15.16 -3.88 -8.44
N VAL A 106 -14.04 -4.38 -7.90
CA VAL A 106 -12.74 -3.70 -8.00
C VAL A 106 -12.25 -3.78 -9.45
N ALA A 107 -11.67 -2.69 -9.95
CA ALA A 107 -10.99 -2.68 -11.25
C ALA A 107 -9.99 -3.84 -11.33
N GLU A 108 -9.94 -4.50 -12.49
CA GLU A 108 -9.07 -5.66 -12.69
C GLU A 108 -7.60 -5.25 -12.50
N SER A 109 -6.91 -5.93 -11.60
CA SER A 109 -5.47 -5.74 -11.39
C SER A 109 -4.69 -6.35 -12.54
N SER A 110 -3.66 -5.65 -13.00
CA SER A 110 -2.69 -6.15 -13.98
C SER A 110 -1.96 -7.41 -13.48
N TYR A 111 -1.74 -7.52 -12.17
CA TYR A 111 -0.99 -8.63 -11.59
C TYR A 111 -1.39 -8.93 -10.14
N VAL A 112 -1.49 -10.22 -9.80
CA VAL A 112 -1.72 -10.74 -8.44
C VAL A 112 -0.70 -11.83 -8.12
N SER A 113 -0.01 -11.71 -6.99
CA SER A 113 1.01 -12.69 -6.56
C SER A 113 1.26 -12.63 -5.06
N VAL A 114 2.19 -13.43 -4.54
CA VAL A 114 2.82 -13.16 -3.24
C VAL A 114 4.05 -12.27 -3.44
N VAL A 115 4.31 -11.37 -2.49
CA VAL A 115 5.41 -10.40 -2.55
C VAL A 115 6.76 -11.08 -2.78
N GLY A 116 7.02 -12.24 -2.16
CA GLY A 116 8.28 -12.96 -2.31
C GLY A 116 8.57 -13.49 -3.71
N ASP A 117 7.54 -13.68 -4.53
CA ASP A 117 7.69 -14.14 -5.93
C ASP A 117 7.96 -12.98 -6.89
N ASN A 118 7.67 -11.74 -6.48
CA ASN A 118 7.88 -10.57 -7.31
C ASN A 118 9.38 -10.19 -7.37
N ALA A 119 9.84 -9.81 -8.56
CA ALA A 119 11.25 -9.53 -8.78
C ALA A 119 11.74 -8.23 -8.11
N GLU A 120 10.84 -7.27 -7.95
CA GLU A 120 11.07 -5.87 -7.63
C GLU A 120 10.62 -5.50 -6.22
N SER A 121 9.64 -6.21 -5.67
CA SER A 121 9.04 -5.96 -4.35
C SER A 121 9.61 -6.88 -3.25
N GLY A 122 9.70 -6.36 -2.02
CA GLY A 122 9.97 -7.15 -0.82
C GLY A 122 11.40 -7.69 -0.66
N LYS A 123 12.32 -7.34 -1.56
CA LYS A 123 13.72 -7.81 -1.54
C LYS A 123 14.71 -6.90 -0.84
N LYS A 124 14.32 -5.65 -0.57
CA LYS A 124 15.17 -4.62 0.04
C LYS A 124 14.57 -4.14 1.36
N ASN A 125 14.70 -2.85 1.67
CA ASN A 125 14.09 -2.32 2.89
C ASN A 125 12.61 -2.07 2.62
N VAL A 126 11.79 -2.64 3.47
CA VAL A 126 10.37 -2.31 3.54
C VAL A 126 10.18 -1.38 4.75
N TRP A 127 9.66 -0.19 4.52
CA TRP A 127 9.41 0.81 5.56
C TRP A 127 7.92 0.98 5.77
N LEU A 128 7.47 0.96 7.02
CA LEU A 128 6.09 1.28 7.36
C LEU A 128 6.01 2.71 7.93
N ILE A 129 5.18 3.54 7.30
CA ILE A 129 4.81 4.86 7.80
C ILE A 129 3.48 4.73 8.55
N LYS A 130 3.45 5.19 9.81
CA LYS A 130 2.23 5.29 10.62
C LYS A 130 1.85 6.74 10.82
N GLN A 131 0.64 7.14 10.41
CA GLN A 131 0.29 8.55 10.41
C GLN A 131 0.00 9.11 11.80
N GLU A 132 -0.57 8.31 12.71
CA GLU A 132 -0.94 8.76 14.06
C GLU A 132 0.19 9.48 14.80
N ASN A 133 1.44 9.03 14.60
CA ASN A 133 2.60 9.47 15.35
C ASN A 133 3.77 9.92 14.46
N ALA A 134 3.55 10.09 13.15
CA ALA A 134 4.59 10.39 12.16
C ALA A 134 5.81 9.44 12.26
N GLN A 135 5.55 8.17 12.59
CA GLN A 135 6.59 7.18 12.84
C GLN A 135 6.93 6.43 11.55
N VAL A 136 8.23 6.23 11.31
CA VAL A 136 8.72 5.34 10.25
C VAL A 136 9.48 4.19 10.89
N THR A 137 9.08 2.96 10.58
CA THR A 137 9.71 1.75 11.12
C THR A 137 10.13 0.83 9.98
N LYS A 138 11.32 0.24 10.08
CA LYS A 138 11.74 -0.81 9.14
C LYS A 138 11.02 -2.10 9.48
N LEU A 139 10.36 -2.72 8.52
CA LEU A 139 9.86 -4.09 8.67
C LEU A 139 11.02 -5.07 8.42
N THR A 140 11.28 -5.93 9.41
CA THR A 140 12.43 -6.85 9.40
C THR A 140 12.03 -8.32 9.27
N ASP A 141 10.73 -8.63 9.42
CA ASP A 141 10.21 -9.98 9.30
C ASP A 141 10.03 -10.34 7.81
N GLN A 142 11.12 -10.80 7.20
CA GLN A 142 11.17 -11.11 5.77
C GLN A 142 10.28 -12.30 5.40
N GLU A 143 10.13 -13.28 6.30
CA GLU A 143 9.24 -14.41 6.07
C GLU A 143 7.80 -13.92 5.95
N LYS A 144 7.35 -13.10 6.91
CA LYS A 144 6.03 -12.51 6.86
C LYS A 144 5.82 -11.62 5.63
N ILE A 145 6.77 -10.74 5.33
CA ILE A 145 6.70 -9.87 4.14
C ILE A 145 6.55 -10.70 2.86
N SER A 146 7.35 -11.75 2.71
CA SER A 146 7.35 -12.58 1.50
C SER A 146 6.04 -13.32 1.24
N GLN A 147 5.24 -13.52 2.28
CA GLN A 147 3.95 -14.21 2.22
C GLN A 147 2.75 -13.28 1.98
N MET A 148 2.94 -11.96 2.07
CA MET A 148 1.86 -11.01 1.78
C MET A 148 1.41 -11.13 0.33
N ILE A 149 0.12 -10.95 0.07
CA ILE A 149 -0.43 -10.94 -1.29
C ILE A 149 -0.27 -9.53 -1.87
N MET A 150 0.24 -9.44 -3.08
CA MET A 150 0.43 -8.19 -3.81
C MET A 150 -0.60 -8.10 -4.95
N LEU A 151 -1.24 -6.93 -5.06
CA LEU A 151 -2.09 -6.53 -6.18
C LEU A 151 -1.48 -5.30 -6.84
N TYR A 152 -1.31 -5.32 -8.16
CA TYR A 152 -0.71 -4.23 -8.94
C TYR A 152 -1.62 -3.79 -10.09
N TRP A 153 -1.69 -2.48 -10.33
CA TRP A 153 -2.42 -1.84 -11.43
C TRP A 153 -1.44 -0.97 -12.25
N ASP A 154 -1.59 -0.96 -13.58
CA ASP A 154 -0.78 -0.12 -14.50
C ASP A 154 -1.66 0.99 -15.11
#